data_AF-A0A1F9LSJ8-F1
#
_entry.id   AF-A0A1F9LSJ8-F1
#
_cell.length_a   1.000
_cell.length_b   1.000
_cell.length_c   1.000
_cell.angle_alpha   90.00
_cell.angle_beta   90.00
_cell.angle_gamma   90.00
#
_symmetry.space_group_name_H-M   'P 1'
#
loop_
_entity.id
_entity.type
_entity.pdbx_description
1 polymer ?
#
loop_
_entity_poly.entity_id
_entity_poly.type
_entity_poly.pdbx_seq_one_letter_code
_entity_poly.pdbx_strand_id
1 'polypeptide(L)'
;MGYHTLCDKCNNDTGAWYGDQFVNWCYQGMKMLVRASGKPSLIYLNKLFPLPILKQIATMFFSVNSEIFRIPNEEMVRFVMNKNEKYLSPKYRFFVYYNTTGRFRASGSTGLLNVNTGKISVISEITYPPFGYVMTIASEPPDNRLFEITHFARYDYNEFKEMPLELSVLPTHLFIPGDYREKDQIYRDAAMQPEEEN
;
A
#
# COMPACT_ATOMS: atom_id res chain seq x y z
N MET A 1 0.97 3.64 -14.43
CA MET A 1 -0.51 3.64 -14.43
C MET A 1 -0.95 5.06 -14.72
N GLY A 2 -1.87 5.23 -15.67
CA GLY A 2 -2.39 6.54 -16.11
C GLY A 2 -3.83 6.41 -16.57
N TYR A 3 -4.62 5.62 -15.84
CA TYR A 3 -6.06 5.54 -16.10
C TYR A 3 -6.69 6.88 -15.71
N HIS A 4 -7.60 7.41 -16.54
CA HIS A 4 -8.40 8.60 -16.21
C HIS A 4 -9.46 8.25 -15.16
N THR A 5 -9.02 7.93 -13.95
CA THR A 5 -9.85 7.48 -12.83
C THR A 5 -10.14 8.60 -11.83
N LEU A 6 -9.44 9.72 -11.97
CA LEU A 6 -9.66 10.92 -11.17
C LEU A 6 -10.13 12.07 -12.07
N CYS A 7 -10.90 12.99 -11.48
CA CYS A 7 -11.27 14.22 -12.16
C CYS A 7 -10.02 15.05 -12.50
N ASP A 8 -10.04 15.82 -13.60
CA ASP A 8 -8.86 16.59 -14.04
C ASP A 8 -8.28 17.48 -12.93
N LYS A 9 -9.17 18.18 -12.22
CA LYS A 9 -8.79 19.01 -11.07
C LYS A 9 -8.11 18.18 -9.98
N CYS A 10 -8.71 17.05 -9.62
CA CYS A 10 -8.23 16.15 -8.58
C CYS A 10 -6.84 15.63 -8.93
N ASN A 11 -6.67 15.17 -10.18
CA ASN A 11 -5.41 14.64 -10.69
C ASN A 11 -4.32 15.72 -10.74
N ASN A 12 -4.64 16.92 -11.22
CA ASN A 12 -3.71 18.03 -11.31
C ASN A 12 -3.29 18.56 -9.94
N ASP A 13 -4.26 18.80 -9.04
CA ASP A 13 -4.01 19.32 -7.69
C ASP A 13 -3.14 18.32 -6.90
N THR A 14 -3.57 17.06 -6.80
CA THR A 14 -2.85 16.05 -6.01
C THR A 14 -1.50 15.68 -6.62
N GLY A 15 -1.40 15.63 -7.96
CA GLY A 15 -0.13 15.43 -8.66
C GLY A 15 0.86 16.55 -8.37
N ALA A 16 0.42 17.81 -8.46
CA ALA A 16 1.26 18.98 -8.16
C ALA A 16 1.61 19.08 -6.66
N TRP A 17 0.75 18.62 -5.76
CA TRP A 17 0.98 18.75 -4.32
C TRP A 17 1.82 17.61 -3.75
N TYR A 18 1.68 16.38 -4.22
CA TYR A 18 2.26 15.22 -3.54
C TYR A 18 3.21 14.40 -4.41
N GLY A 19 3.12 14.56 -5.74
CA GLY A 19 3.83 13.75 -6.73
C GLY A 19 5.33 13.73 -6.52
N ASP A 20 5.97 14.89 -6.42
CA ASP A 20 7.44 14.99 -6.31
C ASP A 20 7.99 14.25 -5.08
N GLN A 21 7.32 14.38 -3.93
CA GLN A 21 7.74 13.73 -2.69
C GLN A 21 7.56 12.22 -2.76
N PHE A 22 6.47 11.76 -3.37
CA PHE A 22 6.23 10.33 -3.60
C PHE A 22 7.22 9.72 -4.62
N VAL A 23 7.57 10.46 -5.67
CA VAL A 23 8.57 10.04 -6.65
C VAL A 23 9.93 9.89 -5.99
N ASN A 24 10.34 10.86 -5.16
CA ASN A 24 11.59 10.78 -4.39
C ASN A 24 11.58 9.56 -3.45
N TRP A 25 10.48 9.32 -2.74
CA TRP A 25 10.27 8.14 -1.91
C TRP A 25 10.48 6.82 -2.69
N CYS A 26 9.89 6.69 -3.87
CA CYS A 26 10.10 5.54 -4.75
C CYS A 26 11.55 5.42 -5.23
N TYR A 27 12.22 6.52 -5.61
CA TYR A 27 13.63 6.46 -6.00
C TYR A 27 14.54 6.00 -4.85
N GLN A 28 14.29 6.46 -3.63
CA GLN A 28 15.01 6.00 -2.44
C GLN A 28 14.80 4.50 -2.22
N GLY A 29 13.55 4.03 -2.21
CA GLY A 29 13.23 2.61 -2.07
C GLY A 29 13.93 1.73 -3.10
N MET A 30 13.90 2.13 -4.37
CA MET A 30 14.56 1.38 -5.44
C MET A 30 16.08 1.35 -5.26
N LYS A 31 16.70 2.48 -4.90
CA LYS A 31 18.14 2.57 -4.64
C LYS A 31 18.57 1.63 -3.51
N MET A 32 17.75 1.48 -2.48
CA MET A 32 18.01 0.57 -1.36
C MET A 32 17.92 -0.88 -1.80
N LEU A 33 16.89 -1.24 -2.57
CA LEU A 33 16.76 -2.59 -3.12
C LEU A 33 17.92 -2.96 -4.03
N VAL A 34 18.34 -2.07 -4.92
CA VAL A 34 19.50 -2.31 -5.81
C VAL A 34 20.77 -2.52 -4.99
N ARG A 35 21.05 -1.66 -4.01
CA ARG A 35 22.25 -1.77 -3.16
C ARG A 35 22.25 -3.03 -2.30
N ALA A 36 21.08 -3.47 -1.85
CA ALA A 36 20.93 -4.66 -1.04
C ALA A 36 20.72 -5.94 -1.87
N SER A 37 20.87 -5.89 -3.20
CA SER A 37 20.59 -7.01 -4.11
C SER A 37 19.21 -7.66 -3.86
N GLY A 38 18.20 -6.82 -3.60
CA GLY A 38 16.82 -7.21 -3.32
C GLY A 38 16.59 -7.81 -1.94
N LYS A 39 17.60 -7.84 -1.05
CA LYS A 39 17.54 -8.43 0.29
C LYS A 39 18.04 -7.43 1.35
N PRO A 40 17.31 -6.33 1.60
CA PRO A 40 17.67 -5.39 2.65
C PRO A 40 17.69 -6.10 4.01
N SER A 41 18.87 -6.13 4.66
CA SER A 41 19.08 -6.73 5.98
C SER A 41 19.43 -5.70 7.06
N LEU A 42 19.58 -4.43 6.68
CA LEU A 42 19.89 -3.32 7.57
C LEU A 42 18.67 -2.41 7.71
N ILE A 43 18.54 -1.77 8.87
CA ILE A 43 17.60 -0.67 9.05
C ILE A 43 18.17 0.55 8.34
N TYR A 44 17.45 1.04 7.34
CA TYR A 44 17.88 2.22 6.58
C TYR A 44 17.06 3.44 7.01
N LEU A 45 17.76 4.57 7.11
CA LEU A 45 17.12 5.87 7.34
C LEU A 45 16.59 6.40 6.01
N ASN A 46 15.27 6.54 5.94
CA ASN A 46 14.58 7.15 4.81
C ASN A 46 14.41 8.63 5.06
N LYS A 47 14.78 9.45 4.07
CA LYS A 47 14.72 10.92 4.14
C LYS A 47 13.47 11.38 3.43
N LEU A 48 12.44 11.76 4.17
CA LEU A 48 11.11 11.87 3.59
C LEU A 48 10.28 13.00 4.19
N PHE A 49 9.25 13.40 3.45
CA PHE A 49 8.15 14.23 3.91
C PHE A 49 6.94 13.30 4.09
N PRO A 50 6.62 12.86 5.33
CA PRO A 50 5.70 11.75 5.55
C PRO A 50 4.29 12.03 5.03
N LEU A 51 3.75 13.21 5.34
CA LEU A 51 2.36 13.54 5.01
C LEU A 51 2.09 13.57 3.49
N PRO A 52 2.89 14.26 2.65
CA PRO A 52 2.73 14.19 1.19
C PRO A 52 2.76 12.77 0.63
N ILE A 53 3.67 11.92 1.11
CA ILE A 53 3.79 10.52 0.65
C ILE A 53 2.50 9.75 0.95
N LEU A 54 2.01 9.82 2.19
CA LEU A 54 0.77 9.14 2.57
C LEU A 54 -0.43 9.66 1.77
N LYS A 55 -0.52 10.98 1.55
CA LYS A 55 -1.59 11.57 0.73
C LYS A 55 -1.55 11.10 -0.70
N GLN A 56 -0.36 10.99 -1.31
CA GLN A 56 -0.24 10.42 -2.66
C GLN A 56 -0.70 8.95 -2.70
N ILE A 57 -0.33 8.15 -1.70
CA ILE A 57 -0.76 6.76 -1.59
C ILE A 57 -2.29 6.67 -1.47
N ALA A 58 -2.90 7.50 -0.61
CA ALA A 58 -4.36 7.56 -0.46
C ALA A 58 -5.05 7.99 -1.77
N THR A 59 -4.48 8.95 -2.51
CA THR A 59 -4.96 9.34 -3.86
C THR A 59 -4.89 8.17 -4.84
N MET A 60 -3.81 7.39 -4.82
CA MET A 60 -3.69 6.21 -5.65
C MET A 60 -4.77 5.17 -5.33
N PHE A 61 -5.16 5.02 -4.05
CA PHE A 61 -6.27 4.14 -3.67
C PHE A 61 -7.62 4.58 -4.23
N PHE A 62 -7.88 5.88 -4.37
CA PHE A 62 -9.06 6.35 -5.11
C PHE A 62 -9.01 5.98 -6.60
N SER A 63 -7.83 5.78 -7.18
CA SER A 63 -7.68 5.43 -8.60
C SER A 63 -7.92 3.94 -8.90
N VAL A 64 -7.70 3.06 -7.92
CA VAL A 64 -7.94 1.60 -8.07
C VAL A 64 -9.29 1.16 -7.53
N ASN A 65 -9.98 2.02 -6.79
CA ASN A 65 -11.33 1.80 -6.30
C ASN A 65 -12.36 2.42 -7.25
N SER A 66 -13.60 1.91 -7.21
CA SER A 66 -14.71 2.49 -7.98
C SER A 66 -15.08 3.88 -7.46
N GLU A 67 -15.73 4.71 -8.29
CA GLU A 67 -16.14 6.06 -7.87
C GLU A 67 -17.05 6.07 -6.62
N ILE A 68 -17.86 5.02 -6.45
CA ILE A 68 -18.77 4.83 -5.30
C ILE A 68 -17.98 4.73 -3.99
N PHE A 69 -16.72 4.31 -4.03
CA PHE A 69 -15.84 4.20 -2.87
C PHE A 69 -15.69 5.53 -2.11
N ARG A 70 -15.83 6.69 -2.78
CA ARG A 70 -15.73 7.99 -2.10
C ARG A 70 -16.88 8.28 -1.14
N ILE A 71 -18.05 7.68 -1.36
CA ILE A 71 -19.29 7.97 -0.61
C ILE A 71 -19.16 7.57 0.86
N PRO A 72 -18.76 6.33 1.23
CA PRO A 72 -18.53 5.99 2.65
C PRO A 72 -17.20 6.53 3.21
N ASN A 73 -16.39 7.20 2.37
CA ASN A 73 -15.01 7.61 2.69
C ASN A 73 -14.76 9.11 2.48
N GLU A 74 -15.76 9.95 2.72
CA GLU A 74 -15.66 11.42 2.54
C GLU A 74 -14.54 12.06 3.36
N GLU A 75 -14.25 11.54 4.55
CA GLU A 75 -13.14 12.03 5.36
C GLU A 75 -11.77 11.79 4.71
N MET A 76 -11.61 10.68 3.97
CA MET A 76 -10.40 10.41 3.21
C MET A 76 -10.32 11.30 1.97
N VAL A 77 -11.47 11.63 1.36
CA VAL A 77 -11.54 12.65 0.30
C VAL A 77 -11.06 14.01 0.84
N ARG A 78 -11.57 14.46 2.00
CA ARG A 78 -11.12 15.70 2.64
C ARG A 78 -9.62 15.65 2.94
N PHE A 79 -9.13 14.51 3.43
CA PHE A 79 -7.72 14.30 3.72
C PHE A 79 -6.82 14.49 2.49
N VAL A 80 -7.18 13.95 1.32
CA VAL A 80 -6.35 14.11 0.12
C VAL A 80 -6.56 15.47 -0.57
N MET A 81 -7.77 16.04 -0.49
CA MET A 81 -8.11 17.29 -1.17
C MET A 81 -7.74 18.56 -0.38
N ASN A 82 -7.33 18.44 0.87
CA ASN A 82 -6.76 19.55 1.64
C ASN A 82 -5.28 19.27 1.93
N LYS A 83 -4.40 20.02 1.27
CA LYS A 83 -2.93 19.90 1.37
C LYS A 83 -2.39 19.79 2.81
N ASN A 84 -2.95 20.57 3.74
CA ASN A 84 -2.48 20.65 5.12
C ASN A 84 -3.34 19.84 6.11
N GLU A 85 -4.37 19.11 5.65
CA GLU A 85 -5.18 18.27 6.55
C GLU A 85 -4.29 17.20 7.19
N LYS A 86 -4.24 17.23 8.52
CA LYS A 86 -3.58 16.22 9.34
C LYS A 86 -4.62 15.33 9.98
N TYR A 87 -4.15 14.16 10.39
CA TYR A 87 -4.94 13.12 11.01
C TYR A 87 -6.00 12.56 10.05
N LEU A 88 -6.26 11.27 10.23
CA LEU A 88 -7.23 10.53 9.47
C LEU A 88 -7.89 9.57 10.46
N SER A 89 -9.15 9.22 10.22
CA SER A 89 -9.84 8.27 11.09
C SER A 89 -9.02 6.98 11.23
N PRO A 90 -8.90 6.45 12.45
CA PRO A 90 -8.12 5.23 12.72
C PRO A 90 -8.68 3.99 12.01
N LYS A 91 -9.89 4.09 11.41
CA LYS A 91 -10.45 3.02 10.59
C LYS A 91 -9.64 2.80 9.31
N TYR A 92 -8.92 3.80 8.80
CA TYR A 92 -8.02 3.64 7.67
C TYR A 92 -6.62 3.34 8.16
N ARG A 93 -6.08 2.22 7.73
CA ARG A 93 -4.70 1.87 8.00
C ARG A 93 -3.96 1.66 6.69
N PHE A 94 -2.76 2.20 6.60
CA PHE A 94 -1.93 2.16 5.41
C PHE A 94 -0.65 1.40 5.73
N PHE A 95 -0.30 0.49 4.84
CA PHE A 95 0.87 -0.35 4.99
C PHE A 95 1.73 -0.30 3.74
N VAL A 96 3.02 -0.54 3.93
CA VAL A 96 4.00 -0.61 2.86
C VAL A 96 4.91 -1.81 3.05
N TYR A 97 5.40 -2.34 1.94
CA TYR A 97 6.40 -3.41 1.88
C TYR A 97 7.26 -3.24 0.62
N TYR A 98 8.43 -3.85 0.60
CA TYR A 98 9.23 -3.91 -0.62
C TYR A 98 8.72 -4.99 -1.57
N ASN A 99 8.62 -4.66 -2.85
CA ASN A 99 8.31 -5.63 -3.90
C ASN A 99 9.37 -5.58 -5.00
N THR A 100 10.08 -6.70 -5.16
CA THR A 100 11.07 -6.93 -6.23
C THR A 100 10.64 -8.00 -7.21
N THR A 101 9.63 -8.79 -6.85
CA THR A 101 9.30 -10.06 -7.53
C THR A 101 7.80 -10.28 -7.54
N GLY A 102 7.30 -10.81 -8.66
CA GLY A 102 5.91 -11.19 -8.83
C GLY A 102 5.18 -10.29 -9.82
N ARG A 103 3.87 -10.18 -9.63
CA ARG A 103 2.95 -9.50 -10.54
C ARG A 103 2.62 -8.12 -9.99
N PHE A 104 2.39 -7.17 -10.90
CA PHE A 104 1.79 -5.89 -10.52
C PHE A 104 0.33 -6.12 -10.10
N ARG A 105 -0.10 -5.41 -9.07
CA ARG A 105 -1.47 -5.46 -8.55
C ARG A 105 -2.04 -4.05 -8.49
N ALA A 106 -3.30 -3.93 -8.88
CA ALA A 106 -4.13 -2.75 -8.74
C ALA A 106 -5.53 -3.23 -8.42
N SER A 107 -5.77 -3.46 -7.13
CA SER A 107 -6.98 -4.12 -6.65
C SER A 107 -7.72 -3.14 -5.73
N GLY A 108 -8.93 -2.79 -6.14
CA GLY A 108 -9.86 -2.04 -5.29
C GLY A 108 -10.34 -2.87 -4.10
N SER A 109 -11.29 -2.31 -3.36
CA SER A 109 -11.84 -2.84 -2.12
C SER A 109 -12.31 -4.30 -2.29
N THR A 110 -11.59 -5.21 -1.67
CA THR A 110 -11.78 -6.66 -1.72
C THR A 110 -11.88 -7.20 -0.30
N GLY A 111 -12.88 -8.06 -0.06
CA GLY A 111 -13.01 -8.80 1.20
C GLY A 111 -12.16 -10.07 1.17
N LEU A 112 -11.33 -10.28 2.18
CA LEU A 112 -10.54 -11.49 2.37
C LEU A 112 -11.02 -12.21 3.63
N LEU A 113 -11.40 -13.48 3.49
CA LEU A 113 -11.73 -14.35 4.62
C LEU A 113 -10.48 -15.13 5.04
N ASN A 114 -10.02 -14.91 6.26
CA ASN A 114 -9.03 -15.78 6.87
C ASN A 114 -9.73 -17.02 7.45
N VAL A 115 -9.66 -18.14 6.74
CA VAL A 115 -10.35 -19.40 7.10
C VAL A 115 -9.96 -19.94 8.49
N ASN A 116 -8.73 -19.70 8.92
CA ASN A 116 -8.24 -20.19 10.22
C ASN A 116 -8.82 -19.40 11.41
N THR A 117 -9.10 -18.12 11.21
CA THR A 117 -9.56 -17.21 12.28
C THR A 117 -11.01 -16.78 12.13
N GLY A 118 -11.64 -17.06 10.98
CA GLY A 118 -12.97 -16.57 10.62
C GLY A 118 -13.06 -15.05 10.41
N LYS A 119 -11.93 -14.33 10.46
CA LYS A 119 -11.91 -12.86 10.33
C LYS A 119 -11.99 -12.44 8.87
N ILE A 120 -12.75 -11.38 8.61
CA ILE A 120 -12.82 -10.73 7.31
C ILE A 120 -11.98 -9.45 7.35
N SER A 121 -11.06 -9.31 6.39
CA SER A 121 -10.32 -8.08 6.15
C SER A 121 -10.83 -7.43 4.87
N VAL A 122 -11.08 -6.12 4.91
CA VAL A 122 -11.46 -5.33 3.74
C VAL A 122 -10.25 -4.52 3.31
N ILE A 123 -9.67 -4.87 2.17
CA ILE A 123 -8.41 -4.30 1.72
C ILE A 123 -8.47 -3.72 0.31
N SER A 124 -7.61 -2.77 0.01
CA SER A 124 -7.18 -2.44 -1.36
C SER A 124 -5.67 -2.60 -1.44
N GLU A 125 -5.16 -2.98 -2.62
CA GLU A 125 -3.73 -3.20 -2.83
C GLU A 125 -3.24 -2.58 -4.14
N ILE A 126 -2.08 -1.92 -4.07
CA ILE A 126 -1.33 -1.43 -5.23
C ILE A 126 0.10 -1.93 -5.11
N THR A 127 0.53 -2.78 -6.04
CA THR A 127 1.90 -3.31 -6.08
C THR A 127 2.59 -2.90 -7.36
N TYR A 128 3.65 -2.09 -7.24
CA TYR A 128 4.55 -1.76 -8.34
C TYR A 128 5.94 -1.40 -7.79
N PRO A 129 7.03 -2.01 -8.30
CA PRO A 129 8.36 -1.78 -7.76
C PRO A 129 8.71 -0.30 -7.60
N PRO A 130 9.34 0.11 -6.49
CA PRO A 130 9.95 -0.77 -5.48
C PRO A 130 9.01 -1.22 -4.35
N PHE A 131 7.77 -0.76 -4.32
CA PHE A 131 6.88 -0.93 -3.17
C PHE A 131 5.58 -1.63 -3.52
N GLY A 132 4.98 -2.28 -2.53
CA GLY A 132 3.55 -2.48 -2.52
C GLY A 132 2.92 -1.73 -1.35
N TYR A 133 1.69 -1.29 -1.58
CA TYR A 133 0.89 -0.55 -0.62
C TYR A 133 -0.42 -1.29 -0.38
N VAL A 134 -0.80 -1.41 0.88
CA VAL A 134 -2.08 -1.97 1.29
C VAL A 134 -2.82 -0.93 2.12
N MET A 135 -4.11 -0.78 1.86
CA MET A 135 -5.01 -0.02 2.71
C MET A 135 -6.06 -0.97 3.28
N THR A 136 -6.28 -0.94 4.59
CA THR A 136 -7.40 -1.63 5.22
C THR A 136 -8.45 -0.61 5.67
N ILE A 137 -9.70 -1.04 5.70
CA ILE A 137 -10.82 -0.27 6.28
C ILE A 137 -11.42 -1.10 7.41
N ALA A 138 -11.39 -0.55 8.62
CA ALA A 138 -11.95 -1.13 9.84
C ALA A 138 -11.59 -2.62 10.05
N SER A 139 -10.38 -3.01 9.65
CA SER A 139 -9.91 -4.40 9.71
C SER A 139 -8.40 -4.50 9.90
N GLU A 140 -7.96 -5.67 10.36
CA GLU A 140 -6.56 -6.02 10.51
C GLU A 140 -5.87 -6.22 9.14
N PRO A 141 -4.55 -5.97 9.06
CA PRO A 141 -3.80 -6.26 7.85
C PRO A 141 -3.89 -7.74 7.48
N PRO A 142 -3.83 -8.08 6.18
CA PRO A 142 -3.88 -9.45 5.71
C PRO A 142 -2.61 -10.25 6.06
N ASP A 143 -1.50 -9.57 6.36
CA ASP A 143 -0.21 -10.17 6.69
C ASP A 143 0.52 -9.30 7.72
N ASN A 144 1.07 -9.93 8.76
CA ASN A 144 1.76 -9.26 9.87
C ASN A 144 3.15 -8.70 9.49
N ARG A 145 3.70 -9.09 8.34
CA ARG A 145 4.99 -8.60 7.82
C ARG A 145 4.90 -7.23 7.17
N LEU A 146 3.69 -6.72 6.97
CA LEU A 146 3.41 -5.40 6.41
C LEU A 146 3.79 -4.31 7.43
N PHE A 147 4.48 -3.27 6.97
CA PHE A 147 4.88 -2.16 7.84
C PHE A 147 3.85 -1.03 7.80
N GLU A 148 3.31 -0.63 8.96
CA GLU A 148 2.27 0.38 9.03
C GLU A 148 2.82 1.82 8.95
N ILE A 149 2.33 2.59 7.98
CA ILE A 149 2.68 4.00 7.74
C ILE A 149 1.50 4.97 8.02
N THR A 150 0.40 4.50 8.62
CA THR A 150 -0.76 5.34 8.99
C THR A 150 -0.36 6.57 9.81
N HIS A 151 0.67 6.44 10.65
CA HIS A 151 1.19 7.52 11.49
C HIS A 151 1.80 8.68 10.68
N PHE A 152 2.06 8.51 9.37
CA PHE A 152 2.50 9.59 8.48
C PHE A 152 1.47 10.73 8.42
N ALA A 153 0.19 10.45 8.69
CA ALA A 153 -0.87 11.46 8.76
C ALA A 153 -0.70 12.48 9.90
N ARG A 154 0.21 12.23 10.86
CA ARG A 154 0.39 13.06 12.06
C ARG A 154 1.42 14.19 11.88
N TYR A 155 2.20 14.14 10.80
CA TYR A 155 3.24 15.13 10.50
C TYR A 155 2.69 16.33 9.73
N ASP A 156 3.40 17.45 9.72
CA ASP A 156 3.04 18.59 8.87
C ASP A 156 3.44 18.36 7.41
N TYR A 157 2.77 19.05 6.49
CA TYR A 157 2.99 18.89 5.05
C TYR A 157 4.46 19.14 4.62
N ASN A 158 5.10 20.16 5.21
CA ASN A 158 6.50 20.49 4.94
C ASN A 158 7.47 19.92 5.99
N GLU A 159 7.04 18.97 6.81
CA GLU A 159 7.89 18.39 7.85
C GLU A 159 8.81 17.32 7.28
N PHE A 160 10.12 17.62 7.28
CA PHE A 160 11.15 16.66 6.90
C PHE A 160 11.50 15.73 8.06
N LYS A 161 11.66 14.43 7.76
CA LYS A 161 12.12 13.42 8.72
C LYS A 161 13.15 12.49 8.13
N GLU A 162 14.05 12.04 8.99
CA GLU A 162 14.86 10.84 8.77
C GLU A 162 14.27 9.73 9.65
N MET A 163 13.75 8.66 9.04
CA MET A 163 13.04 7.61 9.77
C MET A 163 13.58 6.22 9.42
N PRO A 164 13.85 5.37 10.43
CA PRO A 164 14.08 3.96 10.19
C PRO A 164 12.76 3.30 9.77
N LEU A 165 12.75 2.61 8.63
CA LEU A 165 11.60 1.82 8.18
C LEU A 165 12.05 0.39 7.93
N GLU A 166 11.49 -0.55 8.69
CA GLU A 166 11.81 -1.98 8.63
C GLU A 166 10.84 -2.68 7.69
N LEU A 167 11.11 -2.58 6.39
CA LEU A 167 10.20 -3.09 5.37
C LEU A 167 10.59 -4.50 4.95
N SER A 168 9.65 -5.43 5.09
CA SER A 168 9.78 -6.79 4.55
C SER A 168 9.77 -6.76 3.02
N VAL A 169 10.53 -7.65 2.39
CA VAL A 169 10.40 -7.95 0.95
C VAL A 169 9.36 -9.05 0.78
N LEU A 170 8.26 -8.73 0.11
CA LEU A 170 7.13 -9.65 -0.07
C LEU A 170 6.86 -9.90 -1.56
N PRO A 171 6.83 -11.17 -2.00
CA PRO A 171 6.53 -11.50 -3.39
C PRO A 171 5.03 -11.40 -3.67
N THR A 172 4.68 -11.16 -4.93
CA THR A 172 3.29 -11.16 -5.40
C THR A 172 3.09 -12.18 -6.52
N HIS A 173 3.37 -13.46 -6.26
CA HIS A 173 3.34 -14.51 -7.30
C HIS A 173 1.93 -14.73 -7.88
N LEU A 174 0.90 -14.66 -7.03
CA LEU A 174 -0.50 -14.76 -7.41
C LEU A 174 -1.12 -13.37 -7.64
N PHE A 175 -2.25 -13.31 -8.35
CA PHE A 175 -3.03 -12.06 -8.48
C PHE A 175 -3.95 -11.79 -7.28
N ILE A 176 -3.95 -12.68 -6.28
CA ILE A 176 -4.81 -12.58 -5.09
C ILE A 176 -4.26 -11.48 -4.17
N PRO A 177 -5.04 -10.43 -3.87
CA PRO A 177 -4.60 -9.38 -2.96
C PRO A 177 -4.29 -9.92 -1.57
N GLY A 178 -3.25 -9.38 -0.93
CA GLY A 178 -2.85 -9.82 0.41
C GLY A 178 -2.18 -11.20 0.48
N ASP A 179 -2.01 -11.90 -0.65
CA ASP A 179 -1.20 -13.13 -0.71
C ASP A 179 0.26 -12.80 -0.99
N TYR A 180 1.13 -13.19 -0.06
CA TYR A 180 2.59 -12.98 -0.11
C TYR A 180 3.37 -14.27 0.13
N ARG A 181 2.81 -15.42 -0.25
CA ARG A 181 3.45 -16.72 -0.09
C ARG A 181 4.56 -16.90 -1.13
N GLU A 182 5.64 -17.55 -0.71
CA GLU A 182 6.70 -17.99 -1.63
C GLU A 182 6.19 -19.11 -2.55
N LYS A 183 6.80 -19.27 -3.73
CA LYS A 183 6.40 -20.31 -4.70
C LYS A 183 6.34 -21.71 -4.09
N ASP A 184 7.33 -22.07 -3.28
CA ASP A 184 7.41 -23.40 -2.66
C ASP A 184 6.27 -23.63 -1.66
N GLN A 185 5.78 -22.58 -1.01
CA GLN A 185 4.60 -22.68 -0.15
C GLN A 185 3.33 -22.87 -1.00
N ILE A 186 3.19 -22.10 -2.09
CA ILE A 186 2.03 -22.21 -3.00
C ILE A 186 1.94 -23.62 -3.58
N TYR A 187 3.04 -24.20 -4.06
CA TYR A 187 3.05 -25.56 -4.62
C TYR A 187 2.72 -26.62 -3.58
N ARG A 188 3.22 -26.48 -2.35
CA ARG A 188 2.88 -27.39 -1.24
C ARG A 188 1.39 -27.32 -0.90
N ASP A 189 0.83 -26.12 -0.78
CA ASP A 189 -0.59 -25.94 -0.46
C ASP A 189 -1.50 -26.49 -1.57
N ALA A 190 -1.10 -26.33 -2.85
CA ALA A 190 -1.82 -26.89 -3.98
C ALA A 190 -1.74 -28.43 -4.04
N ALA A 191 -0.59 -29.02 -3.69
CA ALA A 191 -0.41 -30.47 -3.65
C ALA A 191 -1.09 -31.16 -2.45
N MET A 192 -1.41 -30.40 -1.38
CA MET A 192 -2.11 -30.91 -0.19
C MET A 192 -3.64 -30.80 -0.26
N GLN A 193 -4.22 -30.22 -1.32
CA GLN A 193 -5.67 -30.34 -1.56
C GLN A 193 -5.93 -31.76 -2.10
N PRO A 194 -6.55 -32.67 -1.31
CA PRO A 194 -6.99 -33.95 -1.87
C PRO A 194 -8.08 -33.66 -2.90
N GLU A 195 -8.17 -34.50 -3.92
CA GLU A 195 -9.34 -34.59 -4.80
C GLU A 195 -10.59 -34.69 -3.92
N GLU A 196 -11.36 -33.60 -3.79
CA GLU A 196 -12.76 -33.71 -3.42
C GLU A 196 -13.46 -34.33 -4.63
N GLU A 197 -13.45 -35.66 -4.66
CA GLU A 197 -14.13 -36.53 -5.62
C GLU A 197 -15.65 -36.28 -5.60
N ASN A 198 -16.17 -36.00 -6.81
CA ASN A 198 -17.49 -36.33 -7.38
C ASN A 198 -18.78 -36.14 -6.58
#